data_AF-A0A6J4ID22-F1
#
_entry.id   AF-A0A6J4ID22-F1
#
_cell.length_a   1.000
_cell.length_b   1.000
_cell.length_c   1.000
_cell.angle_alpha   90.00
_cell.angle_beta   90.00
_cell.angle_gamma   90.00
#
_symmetry.space_group_name_H-M   'P 1'
#
loop_
_entity.id
_entity.type
_entity.pdbx_description
1 polymer ?
#
loop_
_entity_poly.entity_id
_entity_poly.type
_entity_poly.pdbx_seq_one_letter_code
_entity_poly.pdbx_strand_id
1 'polypeptide(L)'
;MADLPQHVDIHEEGPREGFQIEPGPIPSAEKIALIEALSETGLRHIQICSFVSPRLVPGWADAEAVAGGFRPKPGIHYAALWFNESGMRRALAFRDRLAIAGSIALSASDAFSRKNLNRGHAENLEAMRKQTAVHQEAGVPVTRIGVMAAFGCNYQGDITPEQVVRTVADGLAIAAEAGVAITDVSLADTMGWATPTRIERGVGAVRERWPELRIGLHLHDTRGLAVANAHAGLRLGVTKFDSTVGGLGGCPFAGQKGAAGNICTEELALLCEEMGIETGIDLDALIEVGRMAERIVGHPLPSELLRAGSLAAFRRKVVA
;
A
#
# COMPACT_ATOMS: atom_id res chain seq x y z
N MET A 1 -1.57 14.31 26.57
CA MET A 1 -2.21 13.62 25.43
C MET A 1 -1.09 13.21 24.50
N ALA A 2 -1.09 11.99 23.96
CA ALA A 2 0.03 11.53 23.14
C ALA A 2 0.28 12.49 21.96
N ASP A 3 1.55 12.67 21.57
CA ASP A 3 1.96 13.44 20.38
C ASP A 3 1.52 12.70 19.10
N LEU A 4 0.20 12.60 18.90
CA LEU A 4 -0.39 12.06 17.69
C LEU A 4 -0.12 13.01 16.53
N PRO A 5 0.04 12.49 15.30
CA PRO A 5 0.17 13.34 14.13
C PRO A 5 -1.09 14.17 13.92
N GLN A 6 -0.92 15.41 13.46
CA GLN A 6 -2.06 16.28 13.10
C GLN A 6 -2.71 15.83 11.78
N HIS A 7 -1.91 15.27 10.86
CA HIS A 7 -2.35 14.83 9.54
C HIS A 7 -1.69 13.50 9.16
N VAL A 8 -2.43 12.67 8.43
CA VAL A 8 -1.98 11.38 7.89
C VAL A 8 -2.29 11.28 6.41
N ASP A 9 -1.28 10.86 5.62
CA ASP A 9 -1.45 10.52 4.22
C ASP A 9 -1.87 9.06 4.07
N ILE A 10 -3.08 8.85 3.55
CA ILE A 10 -3.60 7.53 3.21
C ILE A 10 -3.42 7.31 1.71
N HIS A 11 -2.70 6.24 1.38
CA HIS A 11 -2.41 5.78 0.03
C HIS A 11 -3.38 4.67 -0.34
N GLU A 12 -4.33 4.98 -1.22
CA GLU A 12 -5.34 4.04 -1.68
C GLU A 12 -4.76 3.09 -2.73
N GLU A 13 -4.70 1.81 -2.41
CA GLU A 13 -4.10 0.77 -3.23
C GLU A 13 -5.15 -0.19 -3.83
N GLY A 14 -6.43 0.00 -3.50
CA GLY A 14 -7.53 -0.90 -3.79
C GLY A 14 -7.76 -1.20 -5.26
N PRO A 15 -7.75 -0.21 -6.18
CA PRO A 15 -7.82 -0.51 -7.60
C PRO A 15 -6.72 -1.49 -7.99
N ARG A 16 -5.44 -1.18 -7.72
CA ARG A 16 -4.30 -2.04 -8.08
C ARG A 16 -4.34 -3.41 -7.40
N GLU A 17 -4.47 -3.46 -6.08
CA GLU A 17 -4.37 -4.69 -5.29
C GLU A 17 -5.58 -5.59 -5.38
N GLY A 18 -6.78 -5.02 -5.33
CA GLY A 18 -8.03 -5.77 -5.44
C GLY A 18 -8.09 -6.49 -6.77
N PHE A 19 -8.10 -5.74 -7.88
CA PHE A 19 -8.30 -6.31 -9.22
C PHE A 19 -7.20 -7.27 -9.67
N GLN A 20 -6.04 -7.27 -9.00
CA GLN A 20 -4.99 -8.27 -9.22
C GLN A 20 -5.41 -9.68 -8.78
N ILE A 21 -6.22 -9.80 -7.72
CA ILE A 21 -6.57 -11.10 -7.12
C ILE A 21 -8.02 -11.51 -7.36
N GLU A 22 -8.87 -10.58 -7.76
CA GLU A 22 -10.30 -10.86 -7.94
C GLU A 22 -10.58 -11.92 -9.01
N PRO A 23 -11.56 -12.80 -8.79
CA PRO A 23 -11.90 -13.84 -9.74
C PRO A 23 -12.62 -13.25 -10.96
N GLY A 24 -12.06 -13.48 -12.13
CA GLY A 24 -12.69 -13.16 -13.41
C GLY A 24 -12.31 -11.80 -13.98
N PRO A 25 -12.71 -11.53 -15.24
CA PRO A 25 -12.36 -10.28 -15.89
C PRO A 25 -13.25 -9.14 -15.37
N ILE A 26 -12.64 -8.18 -14.68
CA ILE A 26 -13.27 -6.89 -14.40
C ILE A 26 -13.04 -5.98 -15.62
N PRO A 27 -14.10 -5.47 -16.28
CA PRO A 27 -13.95 -4.60 -17.45
C PRO A 27 -13.19 -3.31 -17.12
N SER A 28 -12.38 -2.81 -18.06
CA SER A 28 -11.61 -1.57 -17.86
C SER A 28 -12.50 -0.39 -17.50
N ALA A 29 -13.72 -0.34 -18.02
CA ALA A 29 -14.69 0.71 -17.70
C ALA A 29 -15.07 0.74 -16.20
N GLU A 30 -15.26 -0.42 -15.58
CA GLU A 30 -15.55 -0.51 -14.13
C GLU A 30 -14.33 -0.12 -13.29
N LYS A 31 -13.12 -0.52 -13.72
CA LYS A 31 -11.87 -0.11 -13.06
C LYS A 31 -11.71 1.42 -13.09
N ILE A 32 -11.92 2.02 -14.27
CA ILE A 32 -11.88 3.47 -14.46
C ILE A 32 -12.95 4.15 -13.60
N ALA A 33 -14.17 3.63 -13.59
CA ALA A 33 -15.26 4.20 -12.80
C ALA A 33 -14.94 4.19 -11.31
N LEU A 34 -14.33 3.13 -10.79
CA LEU A 34 -13.87 3.09 -9.38
C LEU A 34 -12.77 4.13 -9.12
N ILE A 35 -11.77 4.26 -10.00
CA ILE A 35 -10.68 5.24 -9.85
C ILE A 35 -11.23 6.69 -9.84
N GLU A 36 -12.15 6.99 -10.75
CA GLU A 36 -12.76 8.31 -10.83
C GLU A 36 -13.64 8.59 -9.60
N ALA A 37 -14.39 7.61 -9.11
CA ALA A 37 -15.18 7.74 -7.89
C ALA A 37 -14.29 7.95 -6.64
N LEU A 38 -13.18 7.20 -6.51
CA LEU A 38 -12.18 7.43 -5.47
C LEU A 38 -11.56 8.84 -5.54
N SER A 39 -11.49 9.43 -6.73
CA SER A 39 -10.98 10.79 -6.92
C SER A 39 -11.96 11.88 -6.41
N GLU A 40 -13.18 11.51 -6.04
CA GLU A 40 -14.19 12.41 -5.43
C GLU A 40 -14.16 12.38 -3.89
N THR A 41 -13.42 11.45 -3.27
CA THR A 41 -13.49 11.23 -1.82
C THR A 41 -12.51 12.07 -1.02
N GLY A 42 -11.72 12.93 -1.67
CA GLY A 42 -10.65 13.70 -1.02
C GLY A 42 -9.30 12.98 -0.93
N LEU A 43 -9.23 11.71 -1.36
CA LEU A 43 -7.97 10.97 -1.50
C LEU A 43 -6.95 11.75 -2.37
N ARG A 44 -5.70 11.75 -1.92
CA ARG A 44 -4.58 12.43 -2.61
C ARG A 44 -3.61 11.47 -3.30
N HIS A 45 -3.65 10.19 -2.95
CA HIS A 45 -2.78 9.16 -3.50
C HIS A 45 -3.62 7.93 -3.84
N ILE A 46 -3.65 7.56 -5.12
CA ILE A 46 -4.42 6.41 -5.61
C ILE A 46 -3.53 5.60 -6.55
N GLN A 47 -3.29 4.33 -6.23
CA GLN A 47 -2.58 3.41 -7.11
C GLN A 47 -3.56 2.67 -8.01
N ILE A 48 -3.50 2.99 -9.30
CA ILE A 48 -4.61 2.70 -10.21
C ILE A 48 -4.45 1.41 -11.03
N CYS A 49 -3.22 0.95 -11.24
CA CYS A 49 -2.95 -0.24 -12.05
C CYS A 49 -1.55 -0.83 -11.82
N SER A 50 -1.28 -1.98 -12.44
CA SER A 50 0.02 -2.64 -12.44
C SER A 50 0.48 -2.98 -13.86
N PHE A 51 1.62 -2.48 -14.29
CA PHE A 51 2.26 -2.81 -15.57
C PHE A 51 3.09 -4.09 -15.46
N VAL A 52 2.41 -5.20 -15.24
CA VAL A 52 3.01 -6.53 -15.04
C VAL A 52 2.72 -7.47 -16.21
N SER A 53 3.25 -8.69 -16.15
CA SER A 53 2.99 -9.71 -17.16
C SER A 53 1.51 -10.12 -17.11
N PRO A 54 0.73 -9.94 -18.20
CA PRO A 54 -0.67 -10.34 -18.25
C PRO A 54 -0.86 -11.84 -18.09
N ARG A 55 0.19 -12.63 -18.35
CA ARG A 55 0.18 -14.08 -18.11
C ARG A 55 0.22 -14.42 -16.62
N LEU A 56 0.95 -13.63 -15.82
CA LEU A 56 1.10 -13.86 -14.38
C LEU A 56 -0.03 -13.19 -13.59
N VAL A 57 -0.50 -12.04 -14.05
CA VAL A 57 -1.57 -11.27 -13.43
C VAL A 57 -2.59 -10.87 -14.50
N PRO A 58 -3.53 -11.77 -14.87
CA PRO A 58 -4.52 -11.52 -15.92
C PRO A 58 -5.42 -10.32 -15.64
N GLY A 59 -5.68 -10.02 -14.36
CA GLY A 59 -6.46 -8.85 -13.93
C GLY A 59 -5.89 -7.50 -14.36
N TRP A 60 -4.62 -7.45 -14.80
CA TRP A 60 -3.96 -6.25 -15.31
C TRP A 60 -3.52 -6.33 -16.77
N ALA A 61 -4.15 -7.22 -17.55
CA ALA A 61 -3.90 -7.29 -18.99
C ALA A 61 -4.30 -6.02 -19.75
N ASP A 62 -5.17 -5.20 -19.17
CA ASP A 62 -5.71 -3.96 -19.70
C ASP A 62 -5.15 -2.70 -18.99
N ALA A 63 -3.98 -2.79 -18.35
CA ALA A 63 -3.37 -1.69 -17.60
C ALA A 63 -3.23 -0.38 -18.42
N GLU A 64 -2.86 -0.49 -19.69
CA GLU A 64 -2.78 0.66 -20.62
C GLU A 64 -4.14 1.30 -20.88
N ALA A 65 -5.20 0.50 -21.02
CA ALA A 65 -6.55 1.00 -21.25
C ALA A 65 -7.05 1.77 -20.02
N VAL A 66 -6.74 1.28 -18.82
CA VAL A 66 -7.07 1.96 -17.56
C VAL A 66 -6.26 3.25 -17.42
N ALA A 67 -4.93 3.20 -17.57
CA ALA A 67 -4.05 4.36 -17.42
C ALA A 67 -4.34 5.48 -18.45
N GLY A 68 -4.71 5.11 -19.67
CA GLY A 68 -5.12 6.06 -20.71
C GLY A 68 -6.56 6.55 -20.59
N GLY A 69 -7.44 5.75 -19.96
CA GLY A 69 -8.89 5.94 -19.99
C GLY A 69 -9.45 6.82 -18.87
N PHE A 70 -8.83 6.82 -17.69
CA PHE A 70 -9.31 7.64 -16.56
C PHE A 70 -9.04 9.13 -16.76
N ARG A 71 -9.84 9.99 -16.10
CA ARG A 71 -9.66 11.44 -16.08
C ARG A 71 -8.92 11.86 -14.80
N PRO A 72 -7.62 12.22 -14.88
CA PRO A 72 -6.88 12.65 -13.70
C PRO A 72 -7.42 13.97 -13.16
N LYS A 73 -7.54 14.06 -11.83
CA LYS A 73 -7.89 15.30 -11.16
C LYS A 73 -6.66 16.08 -10.68
N PRO A 74 -6.68 17.43 -10.76
CA PRO A 74 -5.63 18.25 -10.18
C PRO A 74 -5.46 17.98 -8.68
N GLY A 75 -4.20 17.86 -8.24
CA GLY A 75 -3.87 17.66 -6.82
C GLY A 75 -4.08 16.23 -6.30
N ILE A 76 -4.19 15.24 -7.20
CA ILE A 76 -4.17 13.80 -6.84
C ILE A 76 -2.99 13.13 -7.56
N HIS A 77 -2.24 12.34 -6.81
CA HIS A 77 -1.14 11.52 -7.31
C HIS A 77 -1.65 10.13 -7.68
N TYR A 78 -1.78 9.88 -8.98
CA TYR A 78 -2.13 8.56 -9.51
C TYR A 78 -0.87 7.74 -9.75
N ALA A 79 -0.67 6.66 -9.01
CA ALA A 79 0.51 5.80 -9.14
C ALA A 79 0.18 4.51 -9.90
N ALA A 80 1.22 3.85 -10.40
CA ALA A 80 1.11 2.49 -10.95
C ALA A 80 2.31 1.65 -10.51
N LEU A 81 2.13 0.33 -10.47
CA LEU A 81 3.17 -0.61 -10.04
C LEU A 81 3.88 -1.26 -11.23
N TRP A 82 5.19 -1.48 -11.11
CA TRP A 82 5.97 -2.34 -12.01
C TRP A 82 7.06 -3.10 -11.23
N PHE A 83 7.49 -4.24 -11.76
CA PHE A 83 8.55 -5.06 -11.15
C PHE A 83 9.81 -5.21 -12.02
N ASN A 84 9.76 -4.75 -13.26
CA ASN A 84 10.89 -4.84 -14.19
C ASN A 84 10.92 -3.64 -15.14
N GLU A 85 11.99 -3.55 -15.92
CA GLU A 85 12.21 -2.46 -16.88
C GLU A 85 11.10 -2.39 -17.95
N SER A 86 10.62 -3.54 -18.45
CA SER A 86 9.55 -3.54 -19.45
C SER A 86 8.26 -2.92 -18.91
N GLY A 87 7.88 -3.26 -17.68
CA GLY A 87 6.74 -2.64 -16.98
C GLY A 87 6.95 -1.15 -16.74
N MET A 88 8.16 -0.75 -16.32
CA MET A 88 8.53 0.66 -16.14
C MET A 88 8.38 1.45 -17.45
N ARG A 89 8.90 0.93 -18.56
CA ARG A 89 8.81 1.58 -19.88
C ARG A 89 7.36 1.75 -20.34
N ARG A 90 6.47 0.79 -20.03
CA ARG A 90 5.02 0.92 -20.27
C ARG A 90 4.41 2.03 -19.40
N ALA A 91 4.75 2.08 -18.12
CA ALA A 91 4.28 3.13 -17.21
C ALA A 91 4.73 4.54 -17.65
N LEU A 92 5.98 4.66 -18.13
CA LEU A 92 6.55 5.92 -18.61
C LEU A 92 5.82 6.53 -19.81
N ALA A 93 5.08 5.73 -20.59
CA ALA A 93 4.24 6.22 -21.67
C ALA A 93 3.07 7.10 -21.17
N PHE A 94 2.75 7.03 -19.87
CA PHE A 94 1.66 7.78 -19.22
C PHE A 94 2.18 8.75 -18.15
N ARG A 95 3.43 9.22 -18.27
CA ARG A 95 4.07 10.12 -17.29
C ARG A 95 3.40 11.49 -17.12
N ASP A 96 2.54 11.88 -18.04
CA ASP A 96 1.69 13.07 -17.98
C ASP A 96 0.46 12.87 -17.08
N ARG A 97 0.13 11.61 -16.78
CA ARG A 97 -1.05 11.19 -16.00
C ARG A 97 -0.69 10.49 -14.69
N LEU A 98 0.47 9.83 -14.65
CA LEU A 98 0.93 9.03 -13.54
C LEU A 98 2.07 9.73 -12.77
N ALA A 99 2.00 9.68 -11.45
CA ALA A 99 3.11 9.91 -10.56
C ALA A 99 4.07 8.71 -10.62
N ILE A 100 5.19 8.88 -11.33
CA ILE A 100 6.21 7.84 -11.52
C ILE A 100 7.30 7.99 -10.47
N ALA A 101 7.41 7.00 -9.58
CA ALA A 101 8.49 6.87 -8.61
C ALA A 101 8.89 5.40 -8.44
N GLY A 102 10.19 5.12 -8.53
CA GLY A 102 10.76 3.81 -8.27
C GLY A 102 10.98 3.56 -6.78
N SER A 103 11.22 2.30 -6.43
CA SER A 103 11.54 1.90 -5.06
C SER A 103 12.51 0.74 -5.02
N ILE A 104 13.25 0.64 -3.91
CA ILE A 104 14.10 -0.52 -3.58
C ILE A 104 13.24 -1.49 -2.76
N ALA A 105 12.84 -2.61 -3.35
CA ALA A 105 11.93 -3.58 -2.74
C ALA A 105 12.67 -4.80 -2.18
N LEU A 106 12.69 -4.91 -0.85
CA LEU A 106 13.37 -5.97 -0.11
C LEU A 106 12.38 -6.76 0.76
N SER A 107 12.87 -7.86 1.35
CA SER A 107 12.11 -8.70 2.28
C SER A 107 12.96 -8.94 3.52
N ALA A 108 12.35 -8.86 4.71
CA ALA A 108 13.00 -9.25 5.95
C ALA A 108 13.09 -10.78 6.11
N SER A 109 12.37 -11.54 5.27
CA SER A 109 12.42 -13.00 5.22
C SER A 109 13.04 -13.51 3.92
N ASP A 110 14.12 -14.31 4.03
CA ASP A 110 14.76 -14.98 2.89
C ASP A 110 13.84 -16.08 2.32
N ALA A 111 13.16 -16.83 3.19
CA ALA A 111 12.21 -17.86 2.77
C ALA A 111 11.06 -17.26 1.94
N PHE A 112 10.52 -16.11 2.37
CA PHE A 112 9.51 -15.41 1.58
C PHE A 112 10.07 -14.87 0.27
N SER A 113 11.27 -14.29 0.27
CA SER A 113 11.91 -13.80 -0.96
C SER A 113 12.04 -14.92 -2.00
N ARG A 114 12.48 -16.11 -1.59
CA ARG A 114 12.57 -17.27 -2.49
C ARG A 114 11.21 -17.68 -3.01
N LYS A 115 10.18 -17.68 -2.16
CA LYS A 115 8.83 -18.08 -2.57
C LYS A 115 8.17 -17.07 -3.52
N ASN A 116 8.35 -15.78 -3.25
CA ASN A 116 7.69 -14.68 -3.95
C ASN A 116 8.43 -14.24 -5.23
N LEU A 117 9.77 -14.20 -5.17
CA LEU A 117 10.62 -13.63 -6.22
C LEU A 117 11.53 -14.68 -6.88
N ASN A 118 11.48 -15.94 -6.45
CA ASN A 118 12.38 -17.01 -6.89
C ASN A 118 13.87 -16.68 -6.75
N ARG A 119 14.23 -15.90 -5.71
CA ARG A 119 15.61 -15.50 -5.40
C ARG A 119 15.81 -15.25 -3.90
N GLY A 120 16.99 -15.57 -3.39
CA GLY A 120 17.39 -15.29 -2.02
C GLY A 120 17.82 -13.83 -1.81
N HIS A 121 18.23 -13.50 -0.58
CA HIS A 121 18.58 -12.15 -0.15
C HIS A 121 19.67 -11.51 -1.02
N ALA A 122 20.83 -12.15 -1.15
CA ALA A 122 21.95 -11.62 -1.93
C ALA A 122 21.60 -11.39 -3.41
N GLU A 123 20.86 -12.31 -4.03
CA GLU A 123 20.37 -12.18 -5.40
C GLU A 123 19.35 -11.04 -5.54
N ASN A 124 18.51 -10.83 -4.51
CA ASN A 124 17.57 -9.72 -4.46
C ASN A 124 18.27 -8.36 -4.33
N LEU A 125 19.32 -8.26 -3.52
CA LEU A 125 20.13 -7.04 -3.42
C LEU A 125 20.73 -6.66 -4.77
N GLU A 126 21.34 -7.62 -5.46
CA GLU A 126 21.92 -7.39 -6.79
C GLU A 126 20.87 -6.97 -7.82
N ALA A 127 19.68 -7.59 -7.77
CA ALA A 127 18.60 -7.19 -8.65
C ALA A 127 18.09 -5.77 -8.34
N MET A 128 18.06 -5.36 -7.07
CA MET A 128 17.66 -4.00 -6.69
C MET A 128 18.72 -2.95 -7.07
N ARG A 129 20.02 -3.29 -7.05
CA ARG A 129 21.06 -2.41 -7.61
C ARG A 129 20.83 -2.15 -9.10
N LYS A 130 20.68 -3.23 -9.88
CA LYS A 130 20.40 -3.15 -11.32
C LYS A 130 19.12 -2.35 -11.60
N GLN A 131 18.06 -2.64 -10.85
CA GLN A 131 16.79 -1.95 -11.03
C GLN A 131 16.90 -0.45 -10.66
N THR A 132 17.65 -0.10 -9.62
CA THR A 132 17.89 1.30 -9.23
C THR A 132 18.65 2.05 -10.34
N ALA A 133 19.69 1.44 -10.92
CA ALA A 133 20.41 2.01 -12.05
C ALA A 133 19.49 2.26 -13.26
N VAL A 134 18.64 1.27 -13.61
CA VAL A 134 17.65 1.39 -14.69
C VAL A 134 16.66 2.54 -14.44
N HIS A 135 16.20 2.73 -13.19
CA HIS A 135 15.35 3.87 -12.86
C HIS A 135 16.08 5.20 -13.09
N GLN A 136 17.34 5.32 -12.66
CA GLN A 136 18.13 6.54 -12.86
C GLN A 136 18.37 6.85 -14.34
N GLU A 137 18.73 5.85 -15.14
CA GLU A 137 18.90 6.00 -16.59
C GLU A 137 17.62 6.48 -17.29
N ALA A 138 16.46 6.07 -16.79
CA ALA A 138 15.15 6.48 -17.29
C ALA A 138 14.63 7.80 -16.70
N GLY A 139 15.39 8.45 -15.80
CA GLY A 139 14.96 9.67 -15.10
C GLY A 139 13.80 9.44 -14.12
N VAL A 140 13.64 8.22 -13.62
CA VAL A 140 12.65 7.88 -12.60
C VAL A 140 13.26 8.07 -11.22
N PRO A 141 12.70 8.93 -10.36
CA PRO A 141 13.21 9.13 -9.01
C PRO A 141 13.01 7.86 -8.17
N VAL A 142 14.02 7.48 -7.38
CA VAL A 142 13.94 6.37 -6.42
C VAL A 142 13.99 6.96 -5.02
N THR A 143 12.85 7.00 -4.34
CA THR A 143 12.68 7.75 -3.07
C THR A 143 12.28 6.87 -1.89
N ARG A 144 11.97 5.59 -2.13
CA ARG A 144 11.42 4.69 -1.12
C ARG A 144 12.16 3.36 -1.04
N ILE A 145 12.34 2.87 0.19
CA ILE A 145 12.65 1.47 0.47
C ILE A 145 11.37 0.76 0.97
N GLY A 146 11.03 -0.38 0.38
CA GLY A 146 9.94 -1.23 0.85
C GLY A 146 10.49 -2.50 1.50
N VAL A 147 10.00 -2.83 2.71
CA VAL A 147 10.38 -4.05 3.44
C VAL A 147 9.15 -4.94 3.60
N MET A 148 9.11 -6.02 2.82
CA MET A 148 8.10 -7.07 2.95
C MET A 148 8.38 -8.00 4.14
N ALA A 149 7.33 -8.66 4.62
CA ALA A 149 7.38 -9.59 5.75
C ALA A 149 8.04 -8.96 6.98
N ALA A 150 7.79 -7.67 7.25
CA ALA A 150 8.49 -6.92 8.29
C ALA A 150 8.14 -7.37 9.71
N PHE A 151 6.97 -7.98 9.90
CA PHE A 151 6.46 -8.32 11.25
C PHE A 151 6.31 -9.83 11.51
N GLY A 152 6.55 -10.64 10.49
CA GLY A 152 6.43 -12.10 10.55
C GLY A 152 6.32 -12.72 9.16
N CYS A 153 6.48 -14.03 9.08
CA CYS A 153 6.47 -14.77 7.83
C CYS A 153 5.92 -16.18 8.01
N ASN A 154 4.95 -16.59 7.18
CA ASN A 154 4.40 -17.95 7.16
C ASN A 154 5.42 -19.03 6.78
N TYR A 155 6.56 -18.65 6.18
CA TYR A 155 7.61 -19.58 5.72
C TYR A 155 8.86 -19.60 6.61
N GLN A 156 9.06 -18.57 7.45
CA GLN A 156 10.24 -18.44 8.31
C GLN A 156 9.88 -18.33 9.80
N GLY A 157 8.62 -18.02 10.12
CA GLY A 157 8.16 -17.71 11.46
C GLY A 157 8.42 -16.26 11.83
N ASP A 158 8.94 -16.06 13.04
CA ASP A 158 9.18 -14.74 13.59
C ASP A 158 10.27 -13.97 12.84
N ILE A 159 10.01 -12.67 12.68
CA ILE A 159 10.95 -11.70 12.12
C ILE A 159 11.26 -10.70 13.24
N THR A 160 12.54 -10.57 13.59
CA THR A 160 12.98 -9.68 14.66
C THR A 160 13.16 -8.25 14.17
N PRO A 161 13.03 -7.23 15.05
CA PRO A 161 13.32 -5.84 14.68
C PRO A 161 14.71 -5.64 14.07
N GLU A 162 15.72 -6.39 14.54
CA GLU A 162 17.09 -6.33 14.01
C GLU A 162 17.16 -6.80 12.56
N GLN A 163 16.35 -7.80 12.17
CA GLN A 163 16.25 -8.22 10.78
C GLN A 163 15.65 -7.12 9.91
N VAL A 164 14.61 -6.44 10.38
CA VAL A 164 13.98 -5.31 9.69
C VAL A 164 14.98 -4.16 9.51
N VAL A 165 15.66 -3.77 10.60
CA VAL A 165 16.69 -2.73 10.58
C VAL A 165 17.82 -3.08 9.61
N ARG A 166 18.31 -4.33 9.61
CA ARG A 166 19.32 -4.76 8.64
C ARG A 166 18.82 -4.64 7.20
N THR A 167 17.58 -5.05 6.92
CA THR A 167 17.01 -4.94 5.58
C THR A 167 16.86 -3.48 5.12
N VAL A 168 16.49 -2.56 6.02
CA VAL A 168 16.49 -1.12 5.70
C VAL A 168 17.91 -0.62 5.41
N ALA A 169 18.90 -1.02 6.22
CA ALA A 169 20.30 -0.67 6.00
C ALA A 169 20.82 -1.16 4.64
N ASP A 170 20.47 -2.38 4.24
CA ASP A 170 20.82 -2.93 2.92
C ASP A 170 20.23 -2.09 1.78
N GLY A 171 18.98 -1.64 1.92
CA GLY A 171 18.34 -0.75 0.94
C GLY A 171 19.00 0.63 0.87
N LEU A 172 19.39 1.20 2.02
CA LEU A 172 20.11 2.47 2.09
C LEU A 172 21.51 2.37 1.49
N ALA A 173 22.19 1.22 1.64
CA ALA A 173 23.48 0.98 1.02
C ALA A 173 23.35 0.99 -0.52
N ILE A 174 22.34 0.31 -1.08
CA ILE A 174 22.05 0.36 -2.52
C ILE A 174 21.78 1.81 -2.98
N ALA A 175 20.98 2.56 -2.20
CA ALA A 175 20.69 3.94 -2.50
C ALA A 175 21.95 4.83 -2.51
N ALA A 176 22.84 4.64 -1.53
CA ALA A 176 24.10 5.37 -1.43
C ALA A 176 25.06 5.03 -2.58
N GLU A 177 25.18 3.76 -2.97
CA GLU A 177 25.97 3.31 -4.13
C GLU A 177 25.49 4.00 -5.43
N ALA A 178 24.18 4.17 -5.57
CA ALA A 178 23.56 4.84 -6.71
C ALA A 178 23.53 6.38 -6.60
N GLY A 179 23.86 6.95 -5.43
CA GLY A 179 23.73 8.39 -5.19
C GLY A 179 22.28 8.90 -5.18
N VAL A 180 21.31 8.06 -4.79
CA VAL A 180 19.89 8.44 -4.65
C VAL A 180 19.53 8.71 -3.19
N ALA A 181 18.70 9.72 -2.96
CA ALA A 181 18.22 10.05 -1.63
C ALA A 181 16.89 9.34 -1.35
N ILE A 182 16.86 8.56 -0.27
CA ILE A 182 15.64 7.92 0.23
C ILE A 182 14.97 8.84 1.25
N THR A 183 13.68 9.07 1.07
CA THR A 183 12.84 9.86 1.98
C THR A 183 11.90 8.99 2.79
N ASP A 184 11.51 7.84 2.25
CA ASP A 184 10.47 6.99 2.81
C ASP A 184 10.95 5.54 3.02
N VAL A 185 10.53 4.94 4.13
CA VAL A 185 10.60 3.50 4.37
C VAL A 185 9.19 2.98 4.59
N SER A 186 8.73 2.02 3.77
CA SER A 186 7.46 1.31 3.98
C SER A 186 7.73 -0.05 4.61
N LEU A 187 7.11 -0.31 5.76
CA LEU A 187 7.16 -1.60 6.44
C LEU A 187 5.83 -2.33 6.21
N ALA A 188 5.89 -3.48 5.54
CA ALA A 188 4.71 -4.23 5.16
C ALA A 188 4.47 -5.45 6.05
N ASP A 189 3.26 -5.53 6.61
CA ASP A 189 2.71 -6.73 7.22
C ASP A 189 2.09 -7.66 6.16
N THR A 190 2.94 -8.15 5.26
CA THR A 190 2.54 -8.88 4.04
C THR A 190 1.66 -10.12 4.28
N MET A 191 1.60 -10.61 5.52
CA MET A 191 0.91 -11.85 5.86
C MET A 191 0.02 -11.71 7.11
N GLY A 192 -0.23 -10.48 7.57
CA GLY A 192 -1.08 -10.19 8.73
C GLY A 192 -0.55 -10.75 10.06
N TRP A 193 0.77 -10.69 10.29
CA TRP A 193 1.44 -11.14 11.52
C TRP A 193 1.61 -10.04 12.56
N ALA A 194 1.44 -8.77 12.18
CA ALA A 194 1.68 -7.67 13.08
C ALA A 194 0.67 -7.70 14.24
N THR A 195 1.18 -7.34 15.41
CA THR A 195 0.39 -6.99 16.60
C THR A 195 0.87 -5.62 17.07
N PRO A 196 0.10 -4.88 17.88
CA PRO A 196 0.49 -3.54 18.33
C PRO A 196 1.92 -3.49 18.91
N THR A 197 2.29 -4.47 19.73
CA THR A 197 3.65 -4.58 20.29
C THR A 197 4.73 -4.87 19.24
N ARG A 198 4.41 -5.60 18.16
CA ARG A 198 5.34 -5.82 17.04
C ARG A 198 5.52 -4.54 16.21
N ILE A 199 4.45 -3.78 15.99
CA ILE A 199 4.53 -2.45 15.38
C ILE A 199 5.44 -1.54 16.22
N GLU A 200 5.20 -1.45 17.53
CA GLU A 200 6.01 -0.65 18.46
C GLU A 200 7.50 -0.99 18.39
N ARG A 201 7.84 -2.29 18.42
CA ARG A 201 9.23 -2.74 18.35
C ARG A 201 9.86 -2.50 16.98
N GLY A 202 9.17 -2.84 15.89
CA GLY A 202 9.69 -2.73 14.52
C GLY A 202 9.87 -1.28 14.07
N VAL A 203 8.82 -0.46 14.22
CA VAL A 203 8.84 0.97 13.89
C VAL A 203 9.81 1.71 14.80
N GLY A 204 9.79 1.41 16.10
CA GLY A 204 10.72 2.00 17.08
C GLY A 204 12.18 1.76 16.71
N ALA A 205 12.56 0.52 16.40
CA ALA A 205 13.93 0.17 16.05
C ALA A 205 14.43 0.85 14.75
N VAL A 206 13.56 0.97 13.73
CA VAL A 206 13.92 1.69 12.49
C VAL A 206 14.10 3.17 12.77
N ARG A 207 13.17 3.79 13.52
CA ARG A 207 13.23 5.24 13.79
C ARG A 207 14.35 5.64 14.72
N GLU A 208 14.70 4.81 15.71
CA GLU A 208 15.84 5.07 16.59
C GLU A 208 17.14 5.22 15.78
N ARG A 209 17.27 4.44 14.71
CA ARG A 209 18.45 4.47 13.85
C ARG A 209 18.41 5.53 12.75
N TRP A 210 17.23 5.83 12.22
CA TRP A 210 17.01 6.79 11.14
C TRP A 210 15.81 7.70 11.44
N PRO A 211 15.95 8.65 12.38
CA PRO A 211 14.87 9.55 12.78
C PRO A 211 14.38 10.48 11.66
N GLU A 212 15.20 10.70 10.63
CA GLU A 212 14.92 11.54 9.47
C GLU A 212 14.04 10.85 8.42
N LEU A 213 13.97 9.51 8.41
CA LEU A 213 13.20 8.77 7.41
C LEU A 213 11.71 8.79 7.79
N ARG A 214 10.86 9.14 6.80
CA ARG A 214 9.43 8.99 6.96
C ARG A 214 9.05 7.52 6.90
N ILE A 215 8.53 6.97 7.99
CA ILE A 215 8.06 5.58 8.03
C ILE A 215 6.60 5.53 7.59
N GLY A 216 6.29 4.63 6.66
CA GLY A 216 4.93 4.25 6.29
C GLY A 216 4.63 2.79 6.65
N LEU A 217 3.35 2.49 6.85
CA LEU A 217 2.87 1.14 7.16
C LEU A 217 1.93 0.62 6.08
N HIS A 218 2.16 -0.61 5.64
CA HIS A 218 1.26 -1.36 4.79
C HIS A 218 0.75 -2.56 5.58
N LEU A 219 -0.51 -2.50 6.03
CA LEU A 219 -1.05 -3.44 7.01
C LEU A 219 -2.10 -4.34 6.38
N HIS A 220 -1.97 -5.65 6.59
CA HIS A 220 -2.98 -6.62 6.20
C HIS A 220 -3.85 -6.97 7.40
N ASP A 221 -5.15 -7.12 7.17
CA ASP A 221 -6.14 -7.43 8.21
C ASP A 221 -6.50 -8.91 8.27
N THR A 222 -5.61 -9.77 7.78
CA THR A 222 -5.78 -11.23 7.73
C THR A 222 -6.18 -11.86 9.08
N ARG A 223 -5.87 -11.20 10.20
CA ARG A 223 -6.20 -11.63 11.57
C ARG A 223 -7.01 -10.60 12.38
N GLY A 224 -7.59 -9.59 11.73
CA GLY A 224 -8.44 -8.59 12.41
C GLY A 224 -7.67 -7.65 13.34
N LEU A 225 -6.38 -7.38 13.06
CA LEU A 225 -5.52 -6.55 13.89
C LEU A 225 -5.04 -5.27 13.22
N ALA A 226 -5.38 -5.03 11.94
CA ALA A 226 -4.78 -3.95 11.18
C ALA A 226 -5.13 -2.56 11.73
N VAL A 227 -6.37 -2.31 12.15
CA VAL A 227 -6.75 -1.03 12.78
C VAL A 227 -6.02 -0.83 14.12
N ALA A 228 -5.88 -1.87 14.93
CA ALA A 228 -5.12 -1.81 16.18
C ALA A 228 -3.62 -1.55 15.92
N ASN A 229 -3.07 -2.15 14.87
CA ASN A 229 -1.70 -1.95 14.41
C ASN A 229 -1.50 -0.52 13.86
N ALA A 230 -2.48 0.01 13.14
CA ALA A 230 -2.47 1.39 12.64
C ALA A 230 -2.46 2.37 13.81
N HIS A 231 -3.32 2.17 14.81
CA HIS A 231 -3.34 2.97 16.04
C HIS A 231 -1.98 2.95 16.76
N ALA A 232 -1.32 1.79 16.86
CA ALA A 232 0.03 1.71 17.42
C ALA A 232 1.04 2.52 16.59
N GLY A 233 0.96 2.46 15.26
CA GLY A 233 1.76 3.29 14.35
C GLY A 233 1.51 4.79 14.53
N LEU A 234 0.25 5.21 14.65
CA LEU A 234 -0.13 6.61 14.89
C LEU A 234 0.45 7.15 16.20
N ARG A 235 0.40 6.35 17.28
CA ARG A 235 1.01 6.70 18.57
C ARG A 235 2.53 6.83 18.51
N LEU A 236 3.13 6.22 17.52
CA LEU A 236 4.54 6.35 17.22
C LEU A 236 4.79 7.56 16.30
N GLY A 237 3.80 8.22 15.72
CA GLY A 237 4.00 9.32 14.77
C GLY A 237 4.23 8.86 13.33
N VAL A 238 3.81 7.63 12.97
CA VAL A 238 3.66 7.23 11.56
C VAL A 238 2.58 8.09 10.93
N THR A 239 2.90 8.72 9.79
CA THR A 239 2.00 9.65 9.08
C THR A 239 1.60 9.14 7.69
N LYS A 240 1.96 7.91 7.33
CA LYS A 240 1.73 7.35 6.00
C LYS A 240 1.26 5.92 6.09
N PHE A 241 0.13 5.62 5.46
CA PHE A 241 -0.46 4.29 5.49
C PHE A 241 -0.93 3.91 4.09
N ASP A 242 -0.63 2.67 3.70
CA ASP A 242 -1.24 2.05 2.54
C ASP A 242 -2.51 1.32 3.01
N SER A 243 -3.63 1.52 2.31
CA SER A 243 -4.92 0.88 2.60
C SER A 243 -5.68 0.60 1.31
N THR A 244 -6.80 -0.12 1.40
CA THR A 244 -7.65 -0.36 0.24
C THR A 244 -9.12 -0.13 0.55
N VAL A 245 -9.83 0.45 -0.41
CA VAL A 245 -11.27 0.64 -0.36
C VAL A 245 -11.97 -0.70 -0.10
N GLY A 246 -12.83 -0.73 0.91
CA GLY A 246 -13.55 -1.92 1.37
C GLY A 246 -12.65 -3.06 1.87
N GLY A 247 -11.34 -2.89 1.99
CA GLY A 247 -10.40 -3.96 2.34
C GLY A 247 -10.05 -4.90 1.17
N LEU A 248 -10.20 -4.42 -0.07
CA LEU A 248 -9.78 -5.13 -1.28
C LEU A 248 -8.32 -5.63 -1.23
N GLY A 249 -8.05 -6.69 -1.99
CA GLY A 249 -6.69 -7.18 -2.21
C GLY A 249 -6.24 -8.19 -1.18
N GLY A 250 -4.92 -8.28 -0.99
CA GLY A 250 -4.27 -9.34 -0.22
C GLY A 250 -3.13 -9.98 -1.00
N CYS A 251 -2.28 -10.74 -0.31
CA CYS A 251 -1.11 -11.35 -0.92
C CYS A 251 -1.43 -12.80 -1.40
N PRO A 252 -1.44 -13.08 -2.73
CA PRO A 252 -1.67 -14.44 -3.22
C PRO A 252 -0.57 -15.42 -2.79
N PHE A 253 0.60 -14.90 -2.42
CA PHE A 253 1.76 -15.66 -1.97
C PHE A 253 1.87 -15.78 -0.44
N ALA A 254 0.93 -15.22 0.32
CA ALA A 254 0.90 -15.37 1.77
C ALA A 254 0.45 -16.77 2.22
N GLY A 255 -0.09 -17.61 1.33
CA GLY A 255 -0.40 -19.01 1.63
C GLY A 255 -1.64 -19.23 2.50
N GLN A 256 -2.40 -18.18 2.81
CA GLN A 256 -3.72 -18.27 3.43
C GLN A 256 -4.81 -17.92 2.42
N LYS A 257 -5.87 -18.73 2.36
CA LYS A 257 -7.01 -18.53 1.46
C LYS A 257 -8.20 -17.97 2.23
N GLY A 258 -8.89 -16.98 1.66
CA GLY A 258 -10.20 -16.51 2.13
C GLY A 258 -10.18 -15.63 3.39
N ALA A 259 -9.02 -15.16 3.83
CA ALA A 259 -8.90 -14.15 4.89
C ALA A 259 -8.85 -12.75 4.28
N ALA A 260 -9.22 -11.73 5.08
CA ALA A 260 -9.15 -10.33 4.66
C ALA A 260 -7.73 -9.95 4.22
N GLY A 261 -7.66 -9.09 3.21
CA GLY A 261 -6.43 -8.61 2.59
C GLY A 261 -5.84 -7.45 3.36
N ASN A 262 -5.97 -6.25 2.80
CA ASN A 262 -5.45 -5.02 3.37
C ASN A 262 -6.39 -4.43 4.43
N ILE A 263 -5.87 -3.50 5.24
CA ILE A 263 -6.70 -2.60 6.05
C ILE A 263 -7.66 -1.80 5.17
N CYS A 264 -8.91 -1.65 5.61
CA CYS A 264 -9.92 -0.88 4.92
C CYS A 264 -9.63 0.63 5.02
N THR A 265 -9.64 1.34 3.89
CA THR A 265 -9.41 2.80 3.84
C THR A 265 -10.44 3.55 4.70
N GLU A 266 -11.70 3.11 4.68
CA GLU A 266 -12.81 3.69 5.44
C GLU A 266 -12.57 3.56 6.94
N GLU A 267 -12.10 2.41 7.40
CA GLU A 267 -11.92 2.12 8.83
C GLU A 267 -10.71 2.86 9.39
N LEU A 268 -9.65 3.00 8.59
CA LEU A 268 -8.52 3.85 8.93
C LEU A 268 -8.92 5.33 8.96
N ALA A 269 -9.69 5.79 7.98
CA ALA A 269 -10.19 7.17 7.95
C ALA A 269 -11.11 7.47 9.14
N LEU A 270 -12.02 6.54 9.50
CA LEU A 270 -12.83 6.65 10.72
C LEU A 270 -11.96 6.74 11.98
N LEU A 271 -10.96 5.86 12.11
CA LEU A 271 -10.04 5.92 13.26
C LEU A 271 -9.38 7.29 13.37
N CYS A 272 -8.84 7.81 12.26
CA CYS A 272 -8.21 9.13 12.23
C CYS A 272 -9.22 10.24 12.58
N GLU A 273 -10.41 10.26 11.97
CA GLU A 273 -11.45 11.25 12.24
C GLU A 273 -11.84 11.29 13.72
N GLU A 274 -12.09 10.12 14.33
CA GLU A 274 -12.47 10.00 15.75
C GLU A 274 -11.33 10.34 16.72
N MET A 275 -10.08 10.24 16.26
CA MET A 275 -8.91 10.68 17.02
C MET A 275 -8.58 12.17 16.79
N GLY A 276 -9.31 12.87 15.94
CA GLY A 276 -9.04 14.26 15.57
C GLY A 276 -7.80 14.44 14.69
N ILE A 277 -7.45 13.42 13.90
CA ILE A 277 -6.33 13.42 12.95
C ILE A 277 -6.89 13.70 11.55
N GLU A 278 -6.35 14.72 10.89
CA GLU A 278 -6.78 15.09 9.54
C GLU A 278 -6.31 14.06 8.49
N THR A 279 -7.18 13.75 7.54
CA THR A 279 -6.86 12.94 6.35
C THR A 279 -7.26 13.64 5.05
N GLY A 280 -8.20 14.59 5.13
CA GLY A 280 -8.83 15.24 3.97
C GLY A 280 -9.86 14.36 3.26
N ILE A 281 -10.16 13.17 3.77
CA ILE A 281 -11.11 12.22 3.17
C ILE A 281 -12.54 12.55 3.63
N ASP A 282 -13.47 12.60 2.68
CA ASP A 282 -14.91 12.52 2.95
C ASP A 282 -15.29 11.05 3.18
N LEU A 283 -15.47 10.69 4.45
CA LEU A 283 -15.75 9.32 4.86
C LEU A 283 -17.11 8.81 4.34
N ASP A 284 -18.12 9.66 4.26
CA ASP A 284 -19.43 9.25 3.75
C ASP A 284 -19.35 8.96 2.24
N ALA A 285 -18.66 9.81 1.49
CA ALA A 285 -18.41 9.56 0.07
C ALA A 285 -17.59 8.28 -0.15
N LEU A 286 -16.53 8.08 0.64
CA LEU A 286 -15.68 6.88 0.54
C LEU A 286 -16.47 5.60 0.82
N ILE A 287 -17.39 5.60 1.80
CA ILE A 287 -18.27 4.45 2.08
C ILE A 287 -19.15 4.10 0.87
N GLU A 288 -19.69 5.10 0.16
CA GLU A 288 -20.46 4.84 -1.07
C GLU A 288 -19.57 4.26 -2.20
N VAL A 289 -18.32 4.73 -2.30
CA VAL A 289 -17.34 4.17 -3.23
C VAL A 289 -16.96 2.73 -2.85
N GLY A 290 -16.84 2.40 -1.57
CA GLY A 290 -16.64 1.02 -1.11
C GLY A 290 -17.81 0.10 -1.43
N ARG A 291 -19.06 0.59 -1.33
CA ARG A 291 -20.23 -0.17 -1.82
C ARG A 291 -20.22 -0.34 -3.33
N MET A 292 -19.68 0.62 -4.08
CA MET A 292 -19.46 0.47 -5.52
C MET A 292 -18.40 -0.60 -5.81
N ALA A 293 -17.27 -0.60 -5.09
CA ALA A 293 -16.26 -1.63 -5.19
C ALA A 293 -16.84 -3.03 -4.93
N GLU A 294 -17.65 -3.19 -3.88
CA GLU A 294 -18.35 -4.45 -3.55
C GLU A 294 -19.23 -4.95 -4.71
N ARG A 295 -19.96 -4.05 -5.38
CA ARG A 295 -20.76 -4.40 -6.56
C ARG A 295 -19.89 -4.80 -7.75
N ILE A 296 -18.76 -4.12 -7.98
CA ILE A 296 -17.84 -4.40 -9.10
C ILE A 296 -17.24 -5.80 -8.96
N VAL A 297 -16.78 -6.17 -7.77
CA VAL A 297 -16.17 -7.49 -7.51
C VAL A 297 -17.20 -8.60 -7.33
N GLY A 298 -18.46 -8.25 -7.06
CA GLY A 298 -19.58 -9.18 -7.05
C GLY A 298 -19.64 -10.09 -5.82
N HIS A 299 -18.92 -9.76 -4.75
CA HIS A 299 -18.98 -10.45 -3.47
C HIS A 299 -18.84 -9.46 -2.31
N PRO A 300 -19.28 -9.81 -1.09
CA PRO A 300 -19.15 -8.94 0.06
C PRO A 300 -17.69 -8.57 0.35
N LEU A 301 -17.46 -7.30 0.67
CA LEU A 301 -16.18 -6.79 1.12
C LEU A 301 -16.10 -6.78 2.66
N PRO A 302 -14.90 -6.92 3.25
CA PRO A 302 -14.74 -7.08 4.70
C PRO A 302 -15.01 -5.81 5.52
N SER A 303 -14.96 -4.61 4.92
CA SER A 303 -15.17 -3.39 5.68
C SER A 303 -16.56 -3.33 6.33
N GLU A 304 -16.60 -3.21 7.65
CA GLU A 304 -17.86 -3.14 8.39
C GLU A 304 -18.57 -1.78 8.19
N LEU A 305 -17.81 -0.73 7.86
CA LEU A 305 -18.35 0.60 7.61
C LEU A 305 -19.25 0.68 6.38
N LEU A 306 -19.10 -0.23 5.41
CA LEU A 306 -20.00 -0.30 4.26
C LEU A 306 -21.44 -0.54 4.70
N ARG A 307 -21.63 -1.22 5.83
CA ARG A 307 -22.94 -1.54 6.43
C ARG A 307 -23.30 -0.56 7.55
N ALA A 308 -22.33 -0.21 8.40
CA ALA A 308 -22.57 0.59 9.59
C ALA A 308 -22.75 2.09 9.31
N GLY A 309 -22.08 2.63 8.27
CA GLY A 309 -22.01 4.07 8.02
C GLY A 309 -21.08 4.82 8.97
N SER A 310 -20.88 6.12 8.73
CA SER A 310 -20.03 6.98 9.56
C SER A 310 -20.70 7.39 10.88
N LEU A 311 -19.91 7.71 11.90
CA LEU A 311 -20.42 8.27 13.16
C LEU A 311 -20.93 9.70 12.99
N ALA A 312 -20.33 10.48 12.08
CA ALA A 312 -20.79 11.83 11.74
C ALA A 312 -22.23 11.84 11.23
N ALA A 313 -22.64 10.85 10.42
CA ALA A 313 -24.02 10.73 9.94
C ALA A 313 -25.03 10.57 11.09
N PHE A 314 -24.70 9.80 12.13
CA PHE A 314 -25.55 9.66 13.32
C PHE A 314 -25.58 10.94 14.15
N ARG A 315 -24.44 11.61 14.35
CA ARG A 315 -24.37 12.90 15.08
C ARG A 315 -25.26 13.95 14.43
N ARG A 316 -25.25 14.06 13.08
CA ARG A 316 -26.12 15.00 12.35
C ARG A 316 -27.61 14.71 12.55
N LYS A 317 -28.01 13.43 12.62
CA LYS A 317 -29.40 13.03 12.85
C LYS A 317 -29.93 13.37 14.24
N VAL A 318 -29.07 13.37 15.27
CA VAL A 318 -29.49 13.70 16.65
C VAL A 318 -29.67 15.21 16.84
N VAL A 319 -28.95 16.02 16.07
CA VAL A 319 -28.97 17.49 16.17
C VAL A 319 -30.06 18.12 15.29
N ALA A 320 -30.52 17.42 14.25
CA ALA A 320 -31.59 17.84 13.34
C ALA A 320 -32.99 17.65 13.96
#